data_AF-A0A0M6XNC0-F1
#
_entry.id   AF-A0A0M6XNC0-F1
#
_cell.length_a   1.000
_cell.length_b   1.000
_cell.length_c   1.000
_cell.angle_alpha   90.00
_cell.angle_beta   90.00
_cell.angle_gamma   90.00
#
_symmetry.space_group_name_H-M   'P 1'
#
loop_
_entity.id
_entity.type
_entity.pdbx_description
1 polymer ?
#
loop_
_entity_poly.entity_id
_entity_poly.type
_entity_poly.pdbx_seq_one_letter_code
_entity_poly.pdbx_strand_id
1 'polypeptide(L)'
;MLTLIDRFISEESGAVSLDWIVLTAVIAGTALSVVGTVSGGIDDVAFETSDQLREQVVRQSFGSDLCGGGLDGVRMREEESAAARGDEPIDPDTWFATYSASLSDADLLRDYARMADGRPGGTWSRNDTIRGLMACDIVLRGLD
;
A
#
# COMPACT_ATOMS: atom_id res chain seq x y z
N MET A 1 15.31 73.42 22.94
CA MET A 1 14.43 72.29 23.30
C MET A 1 13.89 71.57 22.06
N LEU A 2 13.45 72.30 21.02
CA LEU A 2 13.04 71.73 19.72
C LEU A 2 14.08 70.79 19.05
N THR A 3 15.37 71.10 19.20
CA THR A 3 16.47 70.37 18.54
C THR A 3 16.71 68.93 19.02
N LEU A 4 16.30 68.59 20.24
CA LEU A 4 16.40 67.23 20.78
C LEU A 4 15.27 66.34 20.28
N ILE A 5 14.08 66.92 20.10
CA ILE A 5 12.89 66.23 19.61
C ILE A 5 13.04 65.90 18.12
N ASP A 6 13.60 66.82 17.32
CA ASP A 6 13.86 66.59 15.89
C ASP A 6 14.88 65.46 15.64
N ARG A 7 15.94 65.38 16.47
CA ARG A 7 16.91 64.28 16.40
C ARG A 7 16.29 62.95 16.80
N PHE A 8 15.45 62.93 17.83
CA PHE A 8 14.77 61.74 18.29
C PHE A 8 13.83 61.16 17.22
N ILE A 9 13.04 62.01 16.55
CA ILE A 9 12.14 61.58 15.46
C ILE A 9 12.93 61.06 14.25
N SER A 10 14.06 61.71 13.92
CA SER A 10 14.94 61.26 12.84
C SER A 10 15.60 59.91 13.12
N GLU A 11 16.01 59.64 14.36
CA GLU A 11 16.67 58.39 14.75
C GLU A 11 15.67 57.24 14.93
N GLU A 12 14.47 57.50 15.48
CA GLU A 12 13.38 56.52 15.61
C GLU A 12 12.81 56.08 14.24
N SER A 13 12.73 56.99 13.25
CA SER A 13 12.29 56.64 11.89
C SER A 13 13.21 55.61 11.20
N GLY A 14 14.51 55.65 11.52
CA GLY A 14 15.50 54.67 11.09
C GLY A 14 15.33 53.30 11.78
N ALA A 15 14.96 53.29 13.07
CA ALA A 15 14.72 52.06 13.82
C ALA A 15 13.42 51.35 13.38
N VAL A 16 12.35 52.10 13.14
CA VAL A 16 11.06 51.58 12.65
C VAL A 16 11.19 51.02 11.23
N SER A 17 12.05 51.62 10.40
CA SER A 17 12.34 51.10 9.06
C SER A 17 13.26 49.88 9.07
N LEU A 18 14.06 49.68 10.11
CA LEU A 18 14.85 48.46 10.27
C LEU A 18 14.01 47.30 10.81
N ASP A 19 13.05 47.57 11.68
CA ASP A 19 12.21 46.56 12.34
C ASP A 19 11.35 45.77 11.32
N TRP A 20 10.74 46.44 10.33
CA TRP A 20 9.96 45.72 9.32
C TRP A 20 10.81 44.83 8.41
N ILE A 21 12.07 45.21 8.17
CA ILE A 21 13.01 44.39 7.40
C ILE A 21 13.44 43.16 8.22
N VAL A 22 13.72 43.34 9.51
CA VAL A 22 14.10 42.23 10.39
C VAL A 22 12.93 41.26 10.56
N LEU A 23 11.71 41.77 10.76
CA LEU A 23 10.52 40.96 10.94
C LEU A 23 10.19 40.15 9.68
N THR A 24 10.29 40.76 8.50
CA THR A 24 10.11 40.04 7.22
C THR A 24 11.23 39.05 6.94
N ALA A 25 12.48 39.37 7.29
CA ALA A 25 13.60 38.44 7.17
C ALA A 25 13.42 37.19 8.05
N VAL A 26 12.91 37.36 9.29
CA VAL A 26 12.58 36.25 10.19
C VAL A 26 11.43 35.41 9.63
N ILE A 27 10.39 36.03 9.08
CA ILE A 27 9.27 35.31 8.46
C ILE A 27 9.74 34.54 7.21
N ALA A 28 10.55 35.16 6.35
CA ALA A 28 11.10 34.50 5.16
C ALA A 28 12.03 33.34 5.53
N GLY A 29 12.86 33.51 6.56
CA GLY A 29 13.75 32.46 7.07
C GLY A 29 12.99 31.26 7.64
N THR A 30 11.93 31.52 8.42
CA THR A 30 11.08 30.44 8.95
C THR A 30 10.28 29.74 7.85
N ALA A 31 9.78 30.48 6.85
CA ALA A 31 9.11 29.90 5.69
C ALA A 31 10.03 28.94 4.91
N LEU A 32 11.28 29.34 4.63
CA LEU A 32 12.25 28.49 3.95
C LEU A 32 12.60 27.23 4.76
N SER A 33 12.69 27.35 6.09
CA SER A 33 12.91 26.20 6.96
C SER A 33 11.77 25.19 6.91
N VAL A 34 10.52 25.66 6.91
CA VAL A 34 9.34 24.78 6.85
C VAL A 34 9.23 24.09 5.50
N VAL A 35 9.51 24.81 4.40
CA VAL A 35 9.50 24.21 3.05
C VAL A 35 10.47 23.04 2.95
N GLY A 36 11.68 23.15 3.52
CA GLY A 36 12.63 22.03 3.54
C GLY A 36 12.09 20.79 4.24
N THR A 37 11.47 20.95 5.43
CA THR A 37 10.89 19.83 6.18
C THR A 37 9.71 19.19 5.45
N VAL A 38 8.84 20.00 4.86
CA VAL A 38 7.66 19.52 4.13
C VAL A 38 8.07 18.79 2.85
N SER A 39 9.02 19.35 2.08
CA SER A 39 9.52 18.70 0.86
C SER A 39 10.16 17.34 1.15
N GLY A 40 11.00 17.23 2.19
CA GLY A 40 11.58 15.95 2.60
C GLY A 40 10.51 14.93 3.00
N GLY A 41 9.53 15.34 3.80
CA GLY A 41 8.42 14.45 4.19
C GLY A 41 7.55 13.99 3.01
N ILE A 42 7.34 14.86 2.01
CA ILE A 42 6.59 14.48 0.79
C ILE A 42 7.40 13.49 -0.05
N ASP A 43 8.71 13.70 -0.21
CA ASP A 43 9.57 12.79 -0.95
C ASP A 43 9.61 11.40 -0.29
N ASP A 44 9.76 11.32 1.03
CA ASP A 44 9.75 10.06 1.78
C ASP A 44 8.43 9.31 1.59
N VAL A 45 7.29 9.99 1.74
CA VAL A 45 5.96 9.39 1.54
C VAL A 45 5.77 8.98 0.08
N ALA A 46 6.27 9.76 -0.88
CA ALA A 46 6.18 9.43 -2.29
C ALA A 46 7.01 8.18 -2.63
N PHE A 47 8.20 8.03 -2.05
CA PHE A 47 9.02 6.83 -2.19
C PHE A 47 8.36 5.60 -1.56
N GLU A 48 7.87 5.71 -0.32
CA GLU A 48 7.18 4.61 0.36
C GLU A 48 5.92 4.19 -0.41
N THR A 49 5.11 5.15 -0.85
CA THR A 49 3.92 4.87 -1.67
C THR A 49 4.30 4.23 -3.00
N SER A 50 5.35 4.71 -3.66
CA SER A 50 5.84 4.08 -4.90
C SER A 50 6.31 2.65 -4.68
N ASP A 51 6.93 2.34 -3.55
CA ASP A 51 7.42 1.00 -3.24
C ASP A 51 6.26 0.05 -2.91
N GLN A 52 5.31 0.52 -2.10
CA GLN A 52 4.06 -0.20 -1.80
C GLN A 52 3.24 -0.48 -3.07
N LEU A 53 3.10 0.52 -3.96
CA LEU A 53 2.40 0.34 -5.23
C LEU A 53 3.14 -0.60 -6.17
N ARG A 54 4.48 -0.62 -6.17
CA ARG A 54 5.25 -1.60 -6.96
C ARG A 54 5.06 -3.01 -6.41
N GLU A 55 5.10 -3.20 -5.10
CA GLU A 55 4.83 -4.49 -4.48
C GLU A 55 3.39 -4.95 -4.78
N GLN A 56 2.41 -4.06 -4.65
CA GLN A 56 1.01 -4.35 -5.00
C GLN A 56 0.82 -4.63 -6.49
N VAL A 57 1.46 -3.88 -7.38
CA VAL A 57 1.39 -4.12 -8.83
C VAL A 57 2.05 -5.44 -9.19
N VAL A 58 3.17 -5.83 -8.58
CA VAL A 58 3.72 -7.17 -8.78
C VAL A 58 2.72 -8.23 -8.31
N ARG A 59 2.07 -8.04 -7.16
CA ARG A 59 1.04 -8.98 -6.67
C ARG A 59 -0.25 -8.98 -7.53
N GLN A 60 -0.66 -7.84 -8.10
CA GLN A 60 -1.89 -7.66 -8.89
C GLN A 60 -1.70 -7.99 -10.38
N SER A 61 -0.57 -7.62 -10.99
CA SER A 61 -0.22 -7.99 -12.37
C SER A 61 -0.11 -9.51 -12.55
N PHE A 62 0.06 -10.25 -11.46
CA PHE A 62 -0.03 -11.71 -11.43
C PHE A 62 -1.28 -12.24 -10.70
N GLY A 63 -2.24 -11.39 -10.31
CA GLY A 63 -3.32 -11.78 -9.38
C GLY A 63 -4.74 -11.45 -9.83
N SER A 64 -4.99 -10.29 -10.42
CA SER A 64 -6.38 -9.82 -10.66
C SER A 64 -7.06 -10.45 -11.87
N ASP A 65 -6.29 -10.87 -12.88
CA ASP A 65 -6.82 -11.55 -14.08
C ASP A 65 -6.78 -13.08 -13.97
N LEU A 66 -6.03 -13.65 -13.01
CA LEU A 66 -5.82 -15.10 -12.91
C LEU A 66 -6.87 -15.80 -12.03
N CYS A 67 -7.50 -15.04 -11.11
CA CYS A 67 -8.51 -15.54 -10.17
C CYS A 67 -9.54 -14.43 -9.97
N GLY A 68 -10.85 -14.69 -10.17
CA GLY A 68 -11.93 -13.69 -10.30
C GLY A 68 -12.23 -12.79 -9.08
N GLY A 69 -11.21 -12.07 -8.59
CA GLY A 69 -11.21 -11.26 -7.37
C GLY A 69 -9.82 -11.02 -6.76
N GLY A 70 -8.74 -11.59 -7.31
CA GLY A 70 -7.39 -11.49 -6.77
C GLY A 70 -7.17 -12.32 -5.49
N LEU A 71 -5.91 -12.46 -5.06
CA LEU A 71 -5.56 -13.16 -3.81
C LEU A 71 -6.19 -12.49 -2.58
N ASP A 72 -6.31 -11.16 -2.59
CA ASP A 72 -6.96 -10.40 -1.50
C ASP A 72 -8.46 -10.71 -1.40
N GLY A 73 -9.14 -10.91 -2.53
CA GLY A 73 -10.54 -11.33 -2.56
C GLY A 73 -10.73 -12.75 -2.01
N VAL A 74 -9.75 -13.64 -2.22
CA VAL A 74 -9.75 -14.99 -1.64
C VAL A 74 -9.50 -14.93 -0.13
N ARG A 75 -8.54 -14.10 0.35
CA ARG A 75 -8.27 -13.88 1.78
C ARG A 75 -9.52 -13.41 2.52
N MET A 76 -10.12 -12.32 2.05
CA MET A 76 -11.29 -11.73 2.70
C MET A 76 -12.46 -12.72 2.79
N ARG A 77 -12.73 -13.48 1.72
CA ARG A 77 -13.79 -14.50 1.72
C ARG A 77 -13.46 -15.70 2.62
N GLU A 78 -12.20 -16.10 2.69
CA GLU A 78 -11.76 -17.16 3.61
C GLU A 78 -11.80 -16.73 5.06
N GLU A 79 -11.41 -15.51 5.40
CA GLU A 79 -11.49 -15.00 6.76
C GLU A 79 -12.95 -15.03 7.27
N GLU A 80 -13.90 -14.56 6.45
CA GLU A 80 -15.33 -14.65 6.75
C GLU A 80 -15.81 -16.11 6.85
N SER A 81 -15.38 -16.98 5.94
CA SER A 81 -15.81 -18.38 5.90
C SER A 81 -15.17 -19.25 7.00
N ALA A 82 -13.94 -18.93 7.40
CA ALA A 82 -13.20 -19.59 8.46
C ALA A 82 -13.74 -19.17 9.84
N ALA A 83 -14.08 -17.89 10.02
CA ALA A 83 -14.81 -17.42 11.19
C ALA A 83 -16.17 -18.12 11.34
N ALA A 84 -16.88 -18.35 10.22
CA ALA A 84 -18.13 -19.11 10.23
C ALA A 84 -17.96 -20.61 10.53
N ARG A 85 -16.80 -21.20 10.18
CA ARG A 85 -16.47 -22.61 10.44
C ARG A 85 -15.80 -22.87 11.79
N GLY A 86 -15.25 -21.85 12.44
CA GLY A 86 -14.40 -21.99 13.63
C GLY A 86 -13.02 -22.58 13.33
N ASP A 87 -12.58 -22.51 12.06
CA ASP A 87 -11.27 -22.97 11.59
C ASP A 87 -10.29 -21.80 11.45
N GLU A 88 -9.00 -22.09 11.38
CA GLU A 88 -7.99 -21.10 10.99
C GLU A 88 -8.12 -20.77 9.48
N PRO A 89 -8.08 -19.47 9.09
CA PRO A 89 -8.10 -19.06 7.70
C PRO A 89 -6.93 -19.66 6.91
N ILE A 90 -7.16 -20.01 5.65
CA ILE A 90 -6.07 -20.38 4.76
C ILE A 90 -5.37 -19.10 4.32
N ASP A 91 -4.11 -18.93 4.69
CA ASP A 91 -3.24 -17.90 4.11
C ASP A 91 -2.74 -18.36 2.72
N PRO A 92 -3.11 -17.66 1.63
CA PRO A 92 -2.65 -18.00 0.29
C PRO A 92 -1.13 -18.04 0.16
N ASP A 93 -0.40 -17.11 0.79
CA ASP A 93 1.06 -17.05 0.64
C ASP A 93 1.71 -18.30 1.25
N THR A 94 1.29 -18.66 2.46
CA THR A 94 1.74 -19.89 3.13
C THR A 94 1.34 -21.14 2.35
N TRP A 95 0.13 -21.19 1.78
CA TRP A 95 -0.33 -22.32 0.98
C TRP A 95 0.53 -22.51 -0.28
N PHE A 96 0.84 -21.43 -1.00
CA PHE A 96 1.71 -21.52 -2.18
C PHE A 96 3.11 -21.99 -1.80
N ALA A 97 3.70 -21.42 -0.74
CA ALA A 97 5.05 -21.74 -0.30
C ALA A 97 5.21 -23.17 0.22
N THR A 98 4.16 -23.77 0.81
CA THR A 98 4.26 -25.07 1.47
C THR A 98 3.67 -26.23 0.65
N TYR A 99 2.52 -26.02 0.02
CA TYR A 99 1.81 -27.06 -0.72
C TYR A 99 2.11 -26.97 -2.22
N SER A 100 1.82 -25.83 -2.85
CA SER A 100 1.93 -25.69 -4.30
C SER A 100 3.38 -25.87 -4.79
N ALA A 101 4.35 -25.27 -4.10
CA ALA A 101 5.76 -25.32 -4.46
C ALA A 101 6.35 -26.74 -4.39
N SER A 102 5.69 -27.65 -3.66
CA SER A 102 6.09 -29.05 -3.55
C SER A 102 5.53 -29.93 -4.67
N LEU A 103 4.53 -29.45 -5.42
CA LEU A 103 3.88 -30.19 -6.49
C LEU A 103 4.58 -29.95 -7.83
N SER A 104 4.79 -31.03 -8.59
CA SER A 104 5.14 -30.92 -10.00
C SER A 104 3.95 -30.42 -10.81
N ASP A 105 4.20 -29.78 -11.96
CA ASP A 105 3.15 -29.24 -12.83
C ASP A 105 2.12 -30.31 -13.24
N ALA A 106 2.59 -31.53 -13.49
CA ALA A 106 1.73 -32.66 -13.82
C ALA A 106 0.89 -33.16 -12.65
N ASP A 107 1.39 -33.04 -11.40
CA ASP A 107 0.64 -33.40 -10.20
C ASP A 107 -0.38 -32.30 -9.86
N LEU A 108 -0.02 -31.03 -10.02
CA LEU A 108 -0.91 -29.89 -9.85
C LEU A 108 -2.15 -29.98 -10.75
N LEU A 109 -1.95 -30.25 -12.05
CA LEU A 109 -3.05 -30.42 -13.01
C LEU A 109 -3.90 -31.66 -12.69
N ARG A 110 -3.27 -32.75 -12.25
CA ARG A 110 -4.00 -33.96 -11.80
C ARG A 110 -4.86 -33.66 -10.58
N ASP A 111 -4.33 -32.95 -9.61
CA ASP A 111 -5.04 -32.60 -8.37
C ASP A 111 -6.18 -31.62 -8.62
N TYR A 112 -5.95 -30.62 -9.47
CA TYR A 112 -6.97 -29.71 -9.93
C TYR A 112 -8.12 -30.45 -10.63
N ALA A 113 -7.81 -31.36 -11.57
CA ALA A 113 -8.82 -32.16 -12.27
C ALA A 113 -9.59 -33.10 -11.33
N ARG A 114 -8.93 -33.71 -10.34
CA ARG A 114 -9.60 -34.51 -9.30
C ARG A 114 -10.61 -33.68 -8.51
N MET A 115 -10.31 -32.41 -8.28
CA MET A 115 -11.22 -31.52 -7.56
C MET A 115 -12.28 -30.92 -8.46
N ALA A 116 -12.10 -30.82 -9.78
CA ALA A 116 -13.05 -30.20 -10.72
C ALA A 116 -14.42 -30.89 -10.77
N ASP A 117 -14.49 -32.18 -10.42
CA ASP A 117 -15.71 -32.98 -10.46
C ASP A 117 -16.60 -32.67 -9.24
N GLY A 118 -17.34 -31.57 -9.33
CA GLY A 118 -18.34 -31.19 -8.34
C GLY A 118 -18.66 -29.71 -8.38
N ARG A 119 -19.74 -29.35 -9.08
CA ARG A 119 -20.86 -28.59 -8.48
C ARG A 119 -22.00 -28.33 -9.45
N PRO A 120 -23.21 -28.76 -9.09
CA PRO A 120 -24.42 -27.98 -9.25
C PRO A 120 -24.85 -27.41 -7.88
N GLY A 121 -24.60 -26.12 -7.64
CA GLY A 121 -25.44 -25.28 -6.74
C GLY A 121 -25.31 -25.34 -5.20
N GLY A 122 -24.22 -25.82 -4.62
CA GLY A 122 -24.02 -25.85 -3.14
C GLY A 122 -23.28 -24.63 -2.53
N THR A 123 -23.38 -24.46 -1.20
CA THR A 123 -22.66 -23.44 -0.40
C THR A 123 -21.13 -23.52 -0.57
N TRP A 124 -20.45 -22.37 -0.56
CA TRP A 124 -18.98 -22.27 -0.61
C TRP A 124 -18.34 -23.01 0.57
N SER A 125 -17.30 -23.77 0.29
CA SER A 125 -16.60 -24.69 1.20
C SER A 125 -15.08 -24.51 1.06
N ARG A 126 -14.32 -25.02 2.05
CA ARG A 126 -12.85 -24.94 2.07
C ARG A 126 -12.19 -25.50 0.80
N ASN A 127 -12.77 -26.54 0.19
CA ASN A 127 -12.27 -27.14 -1.05
C ASN A 127 -12.36 -26.18 -2.25
N ASP A 128 -13.21 -25.16 -2.19
CA ASP A 128 -13.43 -24.23 -3.31
C ASP A 128 -12.35 -23.18 -3.36
N THR A 129 -11.95 -22.75 -2.19
CA THR A 129 -10.78 -21.91 -2.00
C THR A 129 -9.54 -22.66 -2.44
N ILE A 130 -9.35 -23.92 -2.02
CA ILE A 130 -8.20 -24.72 -2.45
C ILE A 130 -8.21 -24.92 -3.97
N ARG A 131 -9.37 -25.21 -4.57
CA ARG A 131 -9.52 -25.30 -6.04
C ARG A 131 -9.18 -23.97 -6.71
N GLY A 132 -9.64 -22.86 -6.17
CA GLY A 132 -9.32 -21.51 -6.64
C GLY A 132 -7.83 -21.22 -6.59
N LEU A 133 -7.16 -21.54 -5.49
CA LEU A 133 -5.72 -21.38 -5.32
C LEU A 133 -4.92 -22.26 -6.31
N MET A 134 -5.34 -23.50 -6.55
CA MET A 134 -4.72 -24.33 -7.59
C MET A 134 -4.93 -23.78 -8.99
N ALA A 135 -6.13 -23.26 -9.31
CA ALA A 135 -6.37 -22.60 -10.59
C ALA A 135 -5.45 -21.39 -10.78
N CYS A 136 -5.26 -20.58 -9.72
CA CYS A 136 -4.31 -19.47 -9.73
C CYS A 136 -2.88 -19.95 -10.03
N ASP A 137 -2.41 -21.02 -9.37
CA ASP A 137 -1.06 -21.56 -9.58
C ASP A 137 -0.85 -22.07 -11.01
N ILE A 138 -1.86 -22.72 -11.60
CA ILE A 138 -1.82 -23.19 -12.99
C ILE A 138 -1.56 -22.01 -13.95
N VAL A 139 -2.27 -20.91 -13.79
CA VAL A 139 -2.09 -19.74 -14.66
C VAL A 139 -0.77 -19.02 -14.37
N LEU A 140 -0.35 -18.93 -13.10
CA LEU A 140 0.96 -18.39 -12.72
C LEU A 140 2.13 -19.15 -13.35
N ARG A 141 1.99 -20.47 -13.48
CA ARG A 141 2.99 -21.34 -14.12
C ARG A 141 2.87 -21.39 -15.65
N GLY A 142 1.86 -20.75 -16.24
CA GLY A 142 1.60 -20.76 -17.69
C GLY A 142 1.20 -22.15 -18.20
N LEU A 143 0.41 -22.88 -17.40
CA LEU A 143 -0.06 -24.24 -17.69
C LEU A 143 -1.51 -24.29 -18.23
N ASP A 144 -2.10 -23.13 -18.56
CA ASP A 144 -3.49 -22.99 -19.01
C ASP A 144 -3.74 -23.29 -20.50
#